data_AF-I0K383-F1
#
_entry.id   AF-I0K383-F1
#
_cell.length_a   1.000
_cell.length_b   1.000
_cell.length_c   1.000
_cell.angle_alpha   90.00
_cell.angle_beta   90.00
_cell.angle_gamma   90.00
#
_symmetry.space_group_name_H-M   'P 1'
#
loop_
_entity.id
_entity.type
_entity.pdbx_description
1 polymer ?
#
loop_
_entity_poly.entity_id
_entity_poly.type
_entity_poly.pdbx_seq_one_letter_code
_entity_poly.pdbx_strand_id
1 'polypeptide(L)'
;MNAGTPRGRHSGFFALMARTKYHPSQLQIDFLAAFRQMLVSLGTPENLPQNEALFVRMTDQWESTRVIPADLLFQKSPVEAVVYRLKKQDDRLVFPADMIAGELRGTPGLTGFSAKFREQGWIILPAELSGMYKNLFLTILTASVGLEHLYANRRELLAEAERVGLASLLPEAEMKKFFGIKLSRFPDSFRSEVANYFNLPFDYVLKRAQHMGAVSDEAVEEANNPRAIRPGTLRKAVSSRAA
;
A
#
# COMPACT_ATOMS: atom_id res chain seq x y z
N MET A 1 -29.83 61.78 51.33
CA MET A 1 -29.75 60.58 50.48
C MET A 1 -29.82 61.01 49.02
N ASN A 2 -28.82 60.60 48.24
CA ASN A 2 -28.64 60.65 46.77
C ASN A 2 -28.73 62.03 46.08
N ALA A 3 -27.66 62.71 45.68
CA ALA A 3 -26.46 62.37 44.87
C ALA A 3 -26.73 62.21 43.36
N GLY A 4 -26.22 63.17 42.56
CA GLY A 4 -25.47 62.89 41.32
C GLY A 4 -26.20 62.91 39.96
N THR A 5 -26.12 64.03 39.25
CA THR A 5 -26.03 64.15 37.76
C THR A 5 -24.80 63.38 37.20
N PRO A 6 -24.55 63.21 35.86
CA PRO A 6 -25.17 63.78 34.64
C PRO A 6 -25.31 62.81 33.42
N ARG A 7 -25.72 63.40 32.28
CA ARG A 7 -25.79 62.88 30.89
C ARG A 7 -24.53 62.14 30.38
N GLY A 8 -24.76 61.15 29.51
CA GLY A 8 -23.77 60.62 28.56
C GLY A 8 -24.44 60.00 27.33
N ARG A 9 -24.36 60.70 26.19
CA ARG A 9 -24.65 60.12 24.86
C ARG A 9 -23.48 59.21 24.50
N HIS A 10 -23.75 57.93 24.23
CA HIS A 10 -22.86 57.10 23.42
C HIS A 10 -23.66 56.36 22.36
N SER A 11 -23.48 56.83 21.13
CA SER A 11 -23.62 56.08 19.89
C SER A 11 -22.75 54.82 19.96
N GLY A 12 -23.37 53.66 20.09
CA GLY A 12 -22.74 52.36 19.97
C GLY A 12 -23.32 51.64 18.76
N PHE A 13 -22.61 51.73 17.63
CA PHE A 13 -22.76 50.88 16.47
C PHE A 13 -22.68 49.40 16.91
N PHE A 14 -23.81 48.73 17.11
CA PHE A 14 -23.84 47.27 16.99
C PHE A 14 -23.94 46.95 15.50
N ALA A 15 -22.78 46.96 14.87
CA ALA A 15 -22.59 46.35 13.56
C ALA A 15 -23.05 44.90 13.67
N LEU A 16 -24.16 44.62 12.98
CA LEU A 16 -24.57 43.30 12.53
C LEU A 16 -23.30 42.53 12.14
N MET A 17 -22.95 41.47 12.85
CA MET A 17 -22.04 40.47 12.29
C MET A 17 -22.78 39.91 11.07
N ALA A 18 -22.47 40.47 9.90
CA ALA A 18 -22.87 39.92 8.63
C ALA A 18 -22.34 38.49 8.63
N ARG A 19 -23.24 37.52 8.80
CA ARG A 19 -22.99 36.15 8.36
C ARG A 19 -22.52 36.29 6.92
N THR A 20 -21.23 36.09 6.69
CA THR A 20 -20.64 36.08 5.36
C THR A 20 -21.41 35.02 4.59
N LYS A 21 -22.34 35.46 3.74
CA LYS A 21 -23.10 34.58 2.87
C LYS A 21 -22.07 33.99 1.91
N TYR A 22 -21.69 32.74 2.15
CA TYR A 22 -20.87 31.97 1.23
C TYR A 22 -21.51 32.06 -0.15
N HIS A 23 -20.79 32.64 -1.11
CA HIS A 23 -21.28 32.70 -2.48
C HIS A 23 -21.17 31.30 -3.07
N PRO A 24 -22.24 30.74 -3.67
CA PRO A 24 -22.24 29.34 -4.15
C PRO A 24 -21.20 29.05 -5.25
N SER A 25 -20.55 30.08 -5.81
CA SER A 25 -19.45 29.94 -6.77
C SER A 25 -18.06 30.17 -6.14
N GLN A 26 -17.96 30.36 -4.82
CA GLN A 26 -16.68 30.54 -4.15
C GLN A 26 -16.07 29.15 -3.93
N LEU A 27 -15.13 28.79 -4.81
CA LEU A 27 -14.36 27.55 -4.68
C LEU A 27 -13.66 27.57 -3.31
N GLN A 28 -14.03 26.66 -2.41
CA GLN A 28 -13.24 26.41 -1.21
C GLN A 28 -11.89 25.85 -1.65
N ILE A 29 -10.83 26.65 -1.48
CA ILE A 29 -9.47 26.21 -1.76
C ILE A 29 -9.02 25.33 -0.60
N ASP A 30 -8.86 24.04 -0.86
CA ASP A 30 -8.22 23.12 0.08
C ASP A 30 -6.69 23.29 0.01
N PHE A 31 -6.15 24.15 0.88
CA PHE A 31 -4.71 24.39 0.97
C PHE A 31 -3.92 23.13 1.37
N LEU A 32 -4.56 22.13 1.97
CA LEU A 32 -3.90 20.88 2.35
C LEU A 32 -3.71 19.94 1.16
N ALA A 33 -4.47 20.12 0.08
CA ALA A 33 -4.33 19.32 -1.14
C ALA A 33 -2.90 19.35 -1.70
N ALA A 34 -2.21 20.49 -1.62
CA ALA A 34 -0.83 20.63 -2.07
C ALA A 34 0.18 19.79 -1.26
N PHE A 35 -0.18 19.39 -0.04
CA PHE A 35 0.66 18.58 0.83
C PHE A 35 0.27 17.11 0.83
N ARG A 36 -0.84 16.72 0.17
CA ARG A 36 -1.33 15.35 0.11
C ARG A 36 -0.89 14.69 -1.18
N GLN A 37 -0.04 13.69 -1.06
CA GLN A 37 0.39 12.90 -2.20
C GLN A 37 0.18 11.42 -1.92
N MET A 38 -0.87 10.83 -2.52
CA MET A 38 -0.99 9.38 -2.54
C MET A 38 0.02 8.80 -3.53
N LEU A 39 0.84 7.87 -3.05
CA LEU A 39 1.90 7.23 -3.82
C LEU A 39 1.40 5.93 -4.45
N VAL A 40 0.97 4.98 -3.63
CA VAL A 40 0.48 3.66 -4.05
C VAL A 40 -0.78 3.31 -3.28
N SER A 41 -1.79 2.81 -3.99
CA SER A 41 -2.99 2.20 -3.42
C SER A 41 -3.02 0.73 -3.84
N LEU A 42 -3.10 -0.18 -2.88
CA LEU A 42 -3.25 -1.61 -3.15
C LEU A 42 -4.69 -1.92 -3.58
N GLY A 43 -4.92 -3.15 -4.06
CA GLY A 43 -6.23 -3.62 -4.48
C GLY A 43 -6.55 -3.25 -5.92
N THR A 44 -7.84 -3.15 -6.23
CA THR A 44 -8.32 -2.87 -7.58
C THR A 44 -8.51 -1.36 -7.79
N PRO A 45 -8.63 -0.87 -9.03
CA PRO A 45 -8.88 0.55 -9.31
C PRO A 45 -10.10 1.12 -8.58
N GLU A 46 -11.08 0.29 -8.26
CA GLU A 46 -12.29 0.65 -7.51
C GLU A 46 -12.01 1.00 -6.04
N ASN A 47 -10.89 0.54 -5.47
CA ASN A 47 -10.49 0.85 -4.10
C ASN A 47 -9.78 2.21 -3.97
N LEU A 48 -9.22 2.72 -5.05
CA LEU A 48 -8.43 3.95 -5.02
C LEU A 48 -9.23 5.15 -4.44
N PRO A 49 -10.46 5.45 -4.88
CA PRO A 49 -11.23 6.56 -4.33
C PRO A 49 -11.50 6.42 -2.81
N GLN A 50 -11.65 5.18 -2.33
CA GLN A 50 -11.89 4.91 -0.91
C GLN A 50 -10.65 5.18 -0.07
N ASN A 51 -9.49 4.73 -0.55
CA ASN A 51 -8.20 5.01 0.08
C ASN A 51 -7.86 6.51 0.05
N GLU A 52 -8.11 7.20 -1.07
CA GLU A 52 -7.91 8.64 -1.18
C GLU A 52 -8.80 9.42 -0.20
N ALA A 53 -10.09 9.08 -0.12
CA ALA A 53 -11.01 9.70 0.84
C ALA A 53 -10.59 9.45 2.30
N LEU A 54 -10.11 8.24 2.62
CA LEU A 54 -9.56 7.93 3.94
C LEU A 54 -8.32 8.77 4.24
N PHE A 55 -7.40 8.88 3.28
CA PHE A 55 -6.18 9.66 3.44
C PHE A 55 -6.46 11.15 3.67
N VAL A 56 -7.41 11.73 2.93
CA VAL A 56 -7.88 13.12 3.15
C VAL A 56 -8.41 13.28 4.57
N ARG A 57 -9.33 12.41 5.00
CA ARG A 57 -9.91 12.46 6.35
C ARG A 57 -8.86 12.34 7.46
N MET A 58 -7.92 11.41 7.31
CA MET A 58 -6.85 11.20 8.29
C MET A 58 -5.94 12.42 8.41
N THR A 59 -5.58 13.03 7.28
CA THR A 59 -4.69 14.20 7.26
C THR A 59 -5.39 15.48 7.70
N ASP A 60 -6.69 15.66 7.41
CA ASP A 60 -7.50 16.74 7.96
C ASP A 60 -7.51 16.70 9.49
N GLN A 61 -7.77 15.51 10.06
CA GLN A 61 -7.80 15.33 11.50
C GLN A 61 -6.40 15.48 12.12
N TRP A 62 -5.37 14.92 11.50
CA TRP A 62 -3.98 15.07 11.93
C TRP A 62 -3.53 16.53 11.93
N GLU A 63 -3.93 17.34 10.95
CA GLU A 63 -3.58 18.76 10.93
C GLU A 63 -4.27 19.53 12.07
N SER A 64 -5.50 19.16 12.42
CA SER A 64 -6.27 19.78 13.50
C SER A 64 -5.72 19.43 14.88
N THR A 65 -5.40 18.15 15.13
CA THR A 65 -5.09 17.67 16.48
C THR A 65 -3.63 17.28 16.69
N ARG A 66 -2.85 17.11 15.61
CA ARG A 66 -1.49 16.51 15.63
C ARG A 66 -1.43 15.12 16.27
N VAL A 67 -2.57 14.42 16.31
CA VAL A 67 -2.70 13.08 16.87
C VAL A 67 -3.36 12.19 15.84
N ILE A 68 -2.86 10.96 15.69
CA ILE A 68 -3.50 9.98 14.80
C ILE A 68 -4.88 9.70 15.42
N PRO A 69 -5.97 9.79 14.65
CA PRO A 69 -7.33 9.68 15.17
C PRO A 69 -7.47 8.47 16.10
N ALA A 70 -7.88 8.67 17.36
CA ALA A 70 -8.04 7.57 18.33
C ALA A 70 -9.32 6.74 18.08
N ASP A 71 -10.29 7.35 17.40
CA ASP A 71 -11.52 6.75 16.89
C ASP A 71 -11.25 5.81 15.71
N LEU A 72 -10.19 6.09 14.95
CA LEU A 72 -9.58 5.08 14.11
C LEU A 72 -8.81 4.15 15.05
N LEU A 73 -9.20 2.88 15.14
CA LEU A 73 -8.52 1.86 15.95
C LEU A 73 -7.12 1.58 15.36
N PHE A 74 -6.23 2.55 15.50
CA PHE A 74 -4.94 2.64 14.84
C PHE A 74 -3.88 1.95 15.67
N GLN A 75 -3.32 0.88 15.13
CA GLN A 75 -2.21 0.17 15.74
C GLN A 75 -0.92 0.50 15.00
N LYS A 76 0.06 1.11 15.69
CA LYS A 76 1.36 1.43 15.10
C LYS A 76 2.08 0.17 14.64
N SER A 77 2.61 0.20 13.42
CA SER A 77 3.47 -0.85 12.86
C SER A 77 4.95 -0.46 12.97
N PRO A 78 5.87 -1.43 13.13
CA PRO A 78 7.30 -1.17 13.31
C PRO A 78 8.01 -0.88 11.96
N VAL A 79 7.73 0.28 11.37
CA VAL A 79 8.21 0.66 10.02
C VAL A 79 9.72 0.88 9.98
N GLU A 80 10.34 1.29 11.08
CA GLU A 80 11.77 1.60 11.15
C GLU A 80 12.63 0.36 10.88
N ALA A 81 12.19 -0.81 11.37
CA ALA A 81 12.85 -2.08 11.10
C ALA A 81 12.79 -2.46 9.61
N VAL A 82 11.67 -2.14 8.95
CA VAL A 82 11.48 -2.35 7.52
C VAL A 82 12.36 -1.41 6.71
N VAL A 83 12.39 -0.12 7.06
CA VAL A 83 13.27 0.88 6.43
C VAL A 83 14.73 0.46 6.53
N TYR A 84 15.18 0.01 7.70
CA TYR A 84 16.55 -0.45 7.90
C TYR A 84 16.91 -1.63 7.01
N ARG A 85 16.03 -2.64 6.91
CA ARG A 85 16.21 -3.80 6.05
C ARG A 85 16.25 -3.41 4.57
N LEU A 86 15.35 -2.54 4.14
CA LEU A 86 15.27 -2.09 2.75
C LEU A 86 16.51 -1.27 2.35
N LYS A 87 16.99 -0.35 3.19
CA LYS A 87 18.21 0.42 2.93
C LYS A 87 19.45 -0.46 2.73
N LYS A 88 19.52 -1.60 3.44
CA LYS A 88 20.60 -2.59 3.24
C LYS A 88 20.51 -3.33 1.91
N GLN A 89 19.32 -3.38 1.32
CA GLN A 89 19.03 -4.14 0.11
C GLN A 89 19.18 -3.29 -1.16
N ASP A 90 18.91 -1.99 -1.07
CA ASP A 90 18.94 -1.08 -2.23
C ASP A 90 19.34 0.35 -1.80
N ASP A 91 20.54 0.78 -2.23
CA ASP A 91 21.12 2.08 -1.88
C ASP A 91 20.39 3.26 -2.52
N ARG A 92 19.51 3.02 -3.50
CA ARG A 92 18.73 4.08 -4.17
C ARG A 92 17.57 4.58 -3.30
N LEU A 93 17.25 3.89 -2.21
CA LEU A 93 16.10 4.22 -1.38
C LEU A 93 16.36 5.43 -0.48
N VAL A 94 15.54 6.47 -0.67
CA VAL A 94 15.58 7.70 0.14
C VAL A 94 14.26 7.83 0.89
N PHE A 95 14.33 7.68 2.21
CA PHE A 95 13.16 7.76 3.09
C PHE A 95 13.07 9.11 3.78
N PRO A 96 11.85 9.63 4.00
CA PRO A 96 11.61 10.71 4.95
C PRO A 96 12.20 10.45 6.34
N ALA A 97 12.48 11.53 7.06
CA ALA A 97 12.90 11.45 8.46
C ALA A 97 11.79 10.83 9.34
N ASP A 98 10.54 11.21 9.08
CA ASP A 98 9.38 10.75 9.82
C ASP A 98 8.54 9.80 8.98
N MET A 99 8.27 8.63 9.57
CA MET A 99 7.39 7.61 8.99
C MET A 99 6.26 7.30 9.98
N ILE A 100 5.03 7.25 9.46
CA ILE A 100 3.85 6.80 10.18
C ILE A 100 3.37 5.54 9.50
N ALA A 101 3.39 4.42 10.22
CA ALA A 101 2.78 3.19 9.74
C ALA A 101 1.81 2.64 10.77
N GLY A 102 0.69 2.12 10.29
CA GLY A 102 -0.21 1.39 11.16
C GLY A 102 -1.41 0.78 10.46
N GLU A 103 -2.22 0.16 11.28
CA GLU A 103 -3.35 -0.66 10.86
C GLU A 103 -4.65 -0.01 11.30
N LEU A 104 -5.67 -0.07 10.44
CA LEU A 104 -7.01 0.43 10.73
C LEU A 104 -8.01 -0.72 10.74
N ARG A 105 -8.77 -0.85 11.83
CA ARG A 105 -9.85 -1.83 11.94
C ARG A 105 -11.17 -1.25 11.44
N GLY A 106 -12.01 -2.09 10.85
CA GLY A 106 -13.41 -1.78 10.57
C GLY A 106 -13.60 -0.67 9.54
N THR A 107 -12.65 -0.52 8.61
CA THR A 107 -12.75 0.44 7.49
C THR A 107 -13.04 -0.32 6.20
N PRO A 108 -14.31 -0.44 5.78
CA PRO A 108 -14.68 -1.17 4.57
C PRO A 108 -14.02 -0.57 3.33
N GLY A 109 -13.52 -1.42 2.44
CA GLY A 109 -12.87 -1.00 1.19
C GLY A 109 -11.41 -0.56 1.34
N LEU A 110 -10.89 -0.46 2.56
CA LEU A 110 -9.45 -0.26 2.78
C LEU A 110 -8.69 -1.50 2.33
N THR A 111 -7.81 -1.31 1.35
CA THR A 111 -6.89 -2.34 0.84
C THR A 111 -5.44 -2.10 1.26
N GLY A 112 -5.15 -0.89 1.72
CA GLY A 112 -3.86 -0.43 2.15
C GLY A 112 -3.21 0.50 1.13
N PHE A 113 -2.44 1.47 1.61
CA PHE A 113 -1.80 2.48 0.75
C PHE A 113 -0.56 3.09 1.39
N SER A 114 0.29 3.67 0.55
CA SER A 114 1.36 4.58 0.93
C SER A 114 1.09 5.99 0.43
N ALA A 115 1.51 6.98 1.21
CA ALA A 115 1.33 8.38 0.88
C ALA A 115 2.44 9.25 1.50
N LYS A 116 2.54 10.50 1.05
CA LYS A 116 3.29 11.56 1.73
C LYS A 116 2.33 12.66 2.18
N PHE A 117 2.51 13.12 3.41
CA PHE A 117 1.86 14.30 3.94
C PHE A 117 2.86 15.20 4.65
N ARG A 118 3.06 16.43 4.15
CA ARG A 118 4.06 17.40 4.68
C ARG A 118 5.45 16.77 4.86
N GLU A 119 5.96 16.13 3.81
CA GLU A 119 7.22 15.36 3.81
C GLU A 119 7.28 14.15 4.74
N GLN A 120 6.23 13.82 5.50
CA GLN A 120 6.17 12.59 6.28
C GLN A 120 5.66 11.44 5.41
N GLY A 121 6.27 10.26 5.52
CA GLY A 121 5.79 9.06 4.84
C GLY A 121 4.70 8.35 5.65
N TRP A 122 3.61 7.95 4.99
CA TRP A 122 2.46 7.31 5.62
C TRP A 122 2.20 5.96 4.99
N ILE A 123 1.94 4.94 5.81
CA ILE A 123 1.58 3.59 5.39
C ILE A 123 0.40 3.12 6.22
N ILE A 124 -0.73 2.90 5.57
CA ILE A 124 -1.96 2.49 6.23
C ILE A 124 -2.37 1.13 5.69
N LEU A 125 -2.65 0.19 6.59
CA LEU A 125 -3.07 -1.17 6.26
C LEU A 125 -4.42 -1.51 6.93
N PRO A 126 -5.19 -2.46 6.37
CA PRO A 126 -6.33 -3.04 7.09
C PRO A 126 -5.84 -3.94 8.24
N ALA A 127 -6.45 -3.79 9.42
CA ALA A 127 -6.13 -4.61 10.59
C ALA A 127 -6.56 -6.08 10.44
N GLU A 128 -7.47 -6.35 9.52
CA GLU A 128 -8.04 -7.67 9.22
C GLU A 128 -7.09 -8.56 8.41
N LEU A 129 -5.99 -8.01 7.88
CA LEU A 129 -4.98 -8.79 7.19
C LEU A 129 -4.32 -9.82 8.13
N SER A 130 -3.96 -10.98 7.58
CA SER A 130 -3.11 -11.93 8.30
C SER A 130 -1.72 -11.31 8.53
N GLY A 131 -1.00 -11.79 9.56
CA GLY A 131 0.35 -11.28 9.87
C GLY A 131 1.31 -11.39 8.68
N MET A 132 1.18 -12.44 7.87
CA MET A 132 1.91 -12.63 6.63
C MET A 132 1.67 -11.49 5.63
N TYR A 133 0.41 -11.19 5.31
CA TYR A 133 0.07 -10.11 4.38
C TYR A 133 0.42 -8.73 4.93
N LYS A 134 0.29 -8.52 6.25
CA LYS A 134 0.74 -7.29 6.91
C LYS A 134 2.23 -7.04 6.67
N ASN A 135 3.08 -8.03 6.92
CA ASN A 135 4.52 -7.88 6.70
C ASN A 135 4.87 -7.66 5.22
N LEU A 136 4.23 -8.40 4.32
CA LEU A 136 4.40 -8.26 2.88
C LEU A 136 4.06 -6.83 2.42
N PHE A 137 2.84 -6.39 2.69
CA PHE A 137 2.34 -5.10 2.21
C PHE A 137 2.98 -3.92 2.92
N LEU A 138 3.28 -4.03 4.22
CA LEU A 138 4.08 -3.03 4.92
C LEU A 138 5.43 -2.86 4.21
N THR A 139 6.10 -3.95 3.84
CA THR A 139 7.41 -3.89 3.17
C THR A 139 7.33 -3.25 1.78
N ILE A 140 6.37 -3.67 0.96
CA ILE A 140 6.18 -3.12 -0.39
C ILE A 140 5.80 -1.64 -0.33
N LEU A 141 4.83 -1.27 0.50
CA LEU A 141 4.40 0.12 0.64
C LEU A 141 5.50 0.99 1.23
N THR A 142 6.31 0.48 2.16
CA THR A 142 7.50 1.19 2.65
C THR A 142 8.46 1.44 1.51
N ALA A 143 8.80 0.42 0.71
CA ALA A 143 9.69 0.58 -0.44
C ALA A 143 9.19 1.64 -1.43
N SER A 144 7.88 1.75 -1.64
CA SER A 144 7.31 2.79 -2.51
C SER A 144 7.54 4.21 -2.00
N VAL A 145 7.56 4.43 -0.68
CA VAL A 145 7.92 5.74 -0.11
C VAL A 145 9.39 6.04 -0.39
N GLY A 146 10.27 5.05 -0.27
CA GLY A 146 11.71 5.20 -0.52
C GLY A 146 12.08 5.44 -1.99
N LEU A 147 11.23 5.00 -2.93
CA LEU A 147 11.46 5.09 -4.37
C LEU A 147 10.72 6.24 -5.06
N GLU A 148 9.83 6.96 -4.36
CA GLU A 148 8.91 7.93 -4.98
C GLU A 148 9.62 8.98 -5.84
N HIS A 149 10.79 9.45 -5.39
CA HIS A 149 11.61 10.44 -6.09
C HIS A 149 12.17 9.97 -7.44
N LEU A 150 12.15 8.66 -7.73
CA LEU A 150 12.63 8.06 -8.97
C LEU A 150 11.50 7.76 -9.97
N TYR A 151 10.25 7.66 -9.50
CA TYR A 151 9.13 7.18 -10.30
C TYR A 151 7.93 8.11 -10.22
N ALA A 152 7.71 8.89 -11.28
CA ALA A 152 6.52 9.74 -11.41
C ALA A 152 5.24 8.92 -11.67
N ASN A 153 5.37 7.74 -12.29
CA ASN A 153 4.24 6.87 -12.61
C ASN A 153 3.96 5.90 -11.45
N ARG A 154 2.74 5.97 -10.89
CA ARG A 154 2.32 5.12 -9.75
C ARG A 154 2.40 3.62 -10.03
N ARG A 155 2.14 3.19 -11.28
CA ARG A 155 2.20 1.77 -11.65
C ARG A 155 3.63 1.26 -11.69
N GLU A 156 4.54 2.04 -12.26
CA GLU A 156 5.97 1.73 -12.28
C GLU A 156 6.55 1.76 -10.86
N LEU A 157 6.15 2.75 -10.05
CA LEU A 157 6.52 2.83 -8.64
C LEU A 157 6.09 1.58 -7.88
N LEU A 158 4.83 1.13 -8.02
CA LEU A 158 4.35 -0.08 -7.37
C LEU A 158 5.13 -1.32 -7.84
N ALA A 159 5.35 -1.47 -9.15
CA ALA A 159 6.09 -2.61 -9.70
C ALA A 159 7.53 -2.68 -9.15
N GLU A 160 8.23 -1.55 -9.11
CA GLU A 160 9.59 -1.52 -8.56
C GLU A 160 9.61 -1.68 -7.04
N ALA A 161 8.68 -1.04 -6.32
CA ALA A 161 8.54 -1.19 -4.87
C ALA A 161 8.28 -2.64 -4.47
N GLU A 162 7.48 -3.36 -5.25
CA GLU A 162 7.26 -4.77 -5.07
C GLU A 162 8.52 -5.58 -5.37
N ARG A 163 9.23 -5.30 -6.47
CA ARG A 163 10.50 -5.96 -6.80
C ARG A 163 11.53 -5.82 -5.67
N VAL A 164 11.72 -4.61 -5.14
CA VAL A 164 12.65 -4.30 -4.04
C VAL A 164 12.15 -4.92 -2.73
N GLY A 165 10.86 -4.78 -2.43
CA GLY A 165 10.24 -5.33 -1.23
C GLY A 165 10.39 -6.84 -1.16
N LEU A 166 10.09 -7.54 -2.25
CA LEU A 166 10.27 -8.99 -2.37
C LEU A 166 11.74 -9.39 -2.27
N ALA A 167 12.67 -8.65 -2.89
CA ALA A 167 14.09 -8.93 -2.74
C ALA A 167 14.56 -8.87 -1.27
N SER A 168 13.97 -8.00 -0.46
CA SER A 168 14.27 -7.89 0.98
C SER A 168 13.67 -9.00 1.83
N LEU A 169 12.52 -9.55 1.43
CA LEU A 169 11.81 -10.61 2.15
C LEU A 169 12.25 -12.01 1.73
N LEU A 170 12.76 -12.13 0.51
CA LEU A 170 13.11 -13.38 -0.16
C LEU A 170 14.54 -13.29 -0.69
N PRO A 171 15.55 -13.48 0.19
CA PRO A 171 16.95 -13.42 -0.20
C PRO A 171 17.27 -14.44 -1.28
N GLU A 172 18.05 -14.02 -2.28
CA GLU A 172 18.37 -14.86 -3.43
C GLU A 172 19.06 -16.18 -3.05
N ALA A 173 19.92 -16.15 -2.03
CA ALA A 173 20.60 -17.34 -1.53
C ALA A 173 19.63 -18.41 -0.98
N GLU A 174 18.51 -17.99 -0.39
CA GLU A 174 17.49 -18.91 0.11
C GLU A 174 16.56 -19.39 -1.01
N MET A 175 16.17 -18.48 -1.90
CA MET A 175 15.36 -18.80 -3.08
C MET A 175 16.02 -19.88 -3.96
N LYS A 176 17.34 -19.83 -4.14
CA LYS A 176 18.10 -20.83 -4.91
C LYS A 176 18.01 -22.25 -4.35
N LYS A 177 17.67 -22.43 -3.06
CA LYS A 177 17.47 -23.77 -2.47
C LYS A 177 16.22 -24.46 -3.02
N PHE A 178 15.21 -23.68 -3.41
CA PHE A 178 13.93 -24.19 -3.93
C PHE A 178 13.86 -24.16 -5.45
N PHE A 179 14.44 -23.15 -6.08
CA PHE A 179 14.36 -22.90 -7.53
C PHE A 179 15.69 -23.12 -8.28
N GLY A 180 16.65 -23.82 -7.66
CA GLY A 180 17.95 -24.12 -8.27
C GLY A 180 17.88 -25.04 -9.51
N ILE A 181 16.74 -25.71 -9.70
CA ILE A 181 16.42 -26.49 -10.90
C ILE A 181 15.30 -25.75 -11.64
N LYS A 182 15.40 -25.61 -12.97
CA LYS A 182 14.35 -25.02 -13.80
C LYS A 182 13.10 -25.89 -13.75
N LEU A 183 12.20 -25.58 -12.83
CA LEU A 183 10.89 -26.19 -12.71
C LEU A 183 9.91 -25.46 -13.64
N SER A 184 9.24 -26.20 -14.52
CA SER A 184 8.16 -25.66 -15.35
C SER A 184 6.80 -25.74 -14.66
N ARG A 185 6.65 -26.62 -13.66
CA ARG A 185 5.40 -26.87 -12.95
C ARG A 185 5.62 -26.96 -11.46
N PHE A 186 4.64 -26.46 -10.70
CA PHE A 186 4.67 -26.41 -9.24
C PHE A 186 3.49 -27.21 -8.66
N PRO A 187 3.74 -28.44 -8.18
CA PRO A 187 2.73 -29.22 -7.45
C PRO A 187 2.26 -28.50 -6.19
N ASP A 188 1.01 -28.72 -5.77
CA ASP A 188 0.44 -28.05 -4.58
C ASP A 188 1.27 -28.29 -3.31
N SER A 189 1.84 -29.49 -3.15
CA SER A 189 2.74 -29.80 -2.02
C SER A 189 3.96 -28.87 -1.98
N PHE A 190 4.59 -28.63 -3.13
CA PHE A 190 5.71 -27.69 -3.25
C PHE A 190 5.26 -26.26 -2.98
N ARG A 191 4.11 -25.84 -3.53
CA ARG A 191 3.55 -24.50 -3.28
C ARG A 191 3.34 -24.25 -1.79
N SER A 192 2.71 -25.20 -1.10
CA SER A 192 2.47 -25.14 0.35
C SER A 192 3.77 -25.14 1.14
N GLU A 193 4.73 -26.01 0.82
CA GLU A 193 6.03 -26.07 1.50
C GLU A 193 6.78 -24.74 1.40
N VAL A 194 6.91 -24.20 0.19
CA VAL A 194 7.60 -22.93 -0.06
C VAL A 194 6.90 -21.76 0.61
N ALA A 195 5.57 -21.67 0.50
CA ALA A 195 4.78 -20.62 1.14
C ALA A 195 4.94 -20.63 2.66
N ASN A 196 4.92 -21.83 3.27
CA ASN A 196 5.11 -22.00 4.70
C ASN A 196 6.54 -21.65 5.13
N TYR A 197 7.56 -22.05 4.35
CA TYR A 197 8.96 -21.77 4.65
C TYR A 197 9.24 -20.26 4.73
N PHE A 198 8.81 -19.51 3.71
CA PHE A 198 9.01 -18.06 3.67
C PHE A 198 7.95 -17.28 4.45
N ASN A 199 6.90 -17.96 4.93
CA ASN A 199 5.71 -17.33 5.50
C ASN A 199 5.18 -16.21 4.59
N LEU A 200 5.03 -16.53 3.30
CA LEU A 200 4.57 -15.63 2.25
C LEU A 200 3.67 -16.39 1.26
N PRO A 201 2.68 -15.71 0.63
CA PRO A 201 1.88 -16.35 -0.40
C PRO A 201 2.74 -16.80 -1.58
N PHE A 202 2.48 -18.01 -2.10
CA PHE A 202 3.33 -18.64 -3.11
C PHE A 202 3.45 -17.81 -4.39
N ASP A 203 2.41 -17.09 -4.79
CA ASP A 203 2.40 -16.20 -5.96
C ASP A 203 3.46 -15.09 -5.84
N TYR A 204 3.67 -14.50 -4.66
CA TYR A 204 4.73 -13.51 -4.45
C TYR A 204 6.13 -14.16 -4.41
N VAL A 205 6.23 -15.38 -3.90
CA VAL A 205 7.49 -16.15 -3.95
C VAL A 205 7.87 -16.47 -5.39
N LEU A 206 6.88 -16.90 -6.18
CA LEU A 206 7.04 -17.20 -7.60
C LEU A 206 7.42 -15.95 -8.39
N LYS A 207 6.78 -14.81 -8.10
CA LYS A 207 7.11 -13.51 -8.71
C LYS A 207 8.56 -13.11 -8.45
N ARG A 208 9.04 -13.31 -7.22
CA ARG A 208 10.47 -13.12 -6.91
C ARG A 208 11.37 -14.07 -7.70
N ALA A 209 10.99 -15.34 -7.81
CA ALA A 209 11.77 -16.32 -8.58
C ALA A 209 11.88 -15.92 -10.07
N GLN A 210 10.79 -15.38 -10.64
CA GLN A 210 10.77 -14.82 -11.99
C GLN A 210 11.71 -13.61 -12.12
N HIS A 211 11.69 -12.67 -11.17
CA HIS A 211 12.58 -11.50 -11.17
C HIS A 211 14.07 -11.87 -11.13
N MET A 212 14.40 -13.06 -10.62
CA MET A 212 15.76 -13.60 -10.56
C MET A 212 16.14 -14.45 -11.77
N GLY A 213 15.21 -14.66 -12.72
CA GLY A 213 15.40 -15.56 -13.87
C GLY A 213 15.46 -17.04 -13.50
N ALA A 214 15.01 -17.42 -12.29
CA ALA A 214 14.99 -18.82 -11.84
C ALA A 214 13.79 -19.60 -12.42
N VAL A 215 12.74 -18.89 -12.80
CA VAL A 215 11.50 -19.42 -13.40
C VAL A 215 11.19 -18.63 -14.68
N SER A 216 10.74 -19.30 -15.73
CA SER A 216 10.34 -18.65 -16.99
C SER A 216 8.92 -18.10 -16.94
N ASP A 217 8.62 -17.15 -17.83
CA ASP A 217 7.30 -16.52 -17.91
C ASP A 217 6.19 -17.56 -18.16
N GLU A 218 6.45 -18.58 -18.99
CA GLU A 218 5.49 -19.65 -19.27
C GLU A 218 5.14 -20.47 -18.02
N ALA A 219 6.12 -20.72 -17.16
CA ALA A 219 5.91 -21.45 -15.92
C ALA A 219 5.08 -20.63 -14.90
N VAL A 220 5.20 -19.30 -14.93
CA VAL A 220 4.36 -18.40 -14.12
C VAL A 220 2.92 -18.38 -14.64
N GLU A 221 2.72 -18.32 -15.95
CA GLU A 221 1.39 -18.38 -16.56
C GLU A 221 0.69 -19.72 -16.26
N GLU A 222 1.40 -20.84 -16.39
CA GLU A 222 0.86 -22.17 -16.07
C GLU A 222 0.53 -22.30 -14.57
N ALA A 223 1.33 -21.68 -13.70
CA ALA A 223 1.09 -21.68 -12.26
C ALA A 223 -0.19 -20.91 -11.86
N ASN A 224 -0.48 -19.81 -12.57
CA ASN A 224 -1.65 -18.95 -12.34
C ASN A 224 -2.92 -19.47 -13.02
N ASN A 225 -2.81 -20.30 -14.06
CA ASN A 225 -3.94 -20.89 -14.78
C ASN A 225 -3.87 -22.43 -14.89
N PRO A 226 -4.14 -23.17 -13.79
CA PRO A 226 -4.05 -24.64 -13.79
C PRO A 226 -5.02 -25.35 -14.76
N ARG A 227 -6.04 -24.63 -15.26
CA ARG A 227 -7.12 -25.18 -16.11
C ARG A 227 -6.89 -25.00 -17.61
N ALA A 228 -5.78 -24.39 -18.05
CA ALA A 228 -5.58 -24.06 -19.46
C ALA A 228 -5.16 -25.24 -20.37
N ILE A 229 -4.94 -26.45 -19.82
CA ILE A 229 -4.60 -27.62 -20.62
C ILE A 229 -5.84 -28.52 -20.81
N ARG A 230 -6.38 -28.46 -22.03
CA ARG A 230 -7.29 -29.47 -22.60
C ARG A 230 -6.73 -30.87 -22.31
N PRO A 231 -7.55 -31.88 -21.94
CA PRO A 231 -7.06 -33.24 -21.84
C PRO A 231 -6.47 -33.64 -23.19
N GLY A 232 -5.15 -33.81 -23.22
CA GLY A 232 -4.46 -34.38 -24.38
C GLY A 232 -5.12 -35.71 -24.66
N THR A 233 -5.84 -35.77 -25.78
CA THR A 233 -6.40 -37.00 -26.30
C THR A 233 -5.24 -37.98 -26.45
N LEU A 234 -5.24 -39.01 -25.59
CA LEU A 234 -4.50 -40.23 -25.81
C LEU A 234 -4.91 -40.75 -27.20
N ARG A 235 -4.09 -40.42 -28.21
CA ARG A 235 -4.18 -41.05 -29.53
C ARG A 235 -3.85 -42.53 -29.30
N LYS A 236 -4.89 -43.36 -29.24
CA LYS A 236 -4.78 -44.81 -29.42
C LYS A 236 -3.94 -45.05 -30.67
N ALA A 237 -2.82 -45.74 -30.52
CA ALA A 237 -2.10 -46.31 -31.64
C ALA A 237 -3.04 -47.33 -32.31
N VAL A 238 -3.52 -47.00 -33.51
CA VAL A 238 -4.22 -47.96 -34.37
C VAL A 238 -3.14 -48.91 -34.89
N SER A 239 -3.06 -50.07 -34.26
CA SER A 239 -2.30 -51.21 -34.76
C SER A 239 -2.95 -51.69 -36.06
N SER A 240 -2.36 -51.34 -37.20
CA SER A 240 -2.63 -52.01 -38.47
C SER A 240 -1.75 -53.26 -38.54
N ARG A 241 -2.33 -54.43 -38.25
CA ARG A 241 -1.69 -55.70 -38.59
C ARG A 241 -2.30 -56.20 -39.89
N ALA A 242 -1.50 -56.14 -40.94
CA ALA A 242 -1.70 -56.91 -42.15
C ALA A 242 -1.29 -58.37 -41.89
N ALA A 243 -2.16 -59.31 -42.25
CA ALA A 243 -1.90 -60.66 -42.76
C ALA A 243 -3.25 -61.32 -43.04
#